data_AF-A0A0J6RUI8-F1
#
_entry.id   AF-A0A0J6RUI8-F1
#
_cell.length_a   1.000
_cell.length_b   1.000
_cell.length_c   1.000
_cell.angle_alpha   90.00
_cell.angle_beta   90.00
_cell.angle_gamma   90.00
#
_symmetry.space_group_name_H-M   'P 1'
#
loop_
_entity.id
_entity.type
_entity.pdbx_description
1 polymer ?
#
loop_
_entity_poly.entity_id
_entity_poly.type
_entity_poly.pdbx_seq_one_letter_code
_entity_poly.pdbx_strand_id
1 'polypeptide(L)'
;MVVSATAAPGALKILLGSFLAVLALAHGVPPERASEPTQMYAVAFGYVTSAPGAAVALTTLFVVLSQLKINVTNAYAGSIAWSNFFSRLTHSHPGRVVWLVFNVAIALLLMELGVYKTLERTLGIYALVAAAWIGALVADLAVNKPLGLSPPGIEFKRAHLYDVNPVGTGAMALACL
;
A
#
# COMPACT_ATOMS: atom_id res chain seq x y z
N MET A 1 -1.14 -21.43 2.78
CA MET A 1 0.31 -21.50 2.48
C MET A 1 0.88 -20.19 1.94
N VAL A 2 0.22 -19.50 1.00
CA VAL A 2 0.71 -18.22 0.45
C VAL A 2 0.72 -17.06 1.47
N VAL A 3 -0.29 -16.95 2.33
CA VAL A 3 -0.39 -15.89 3.36
C VAL A 3 0.73 -15.98 4.40
N SER A 4 1.09 -17.20 4.83
CA SER A 4 2.17 -17.42 5.81
C SER A 4 3.55 -17.10 5.23
N ALA A 5 3.78 -17.36 3.93
CA ALA A 5 5.05 -17.12 3.27
C ALA A 5 5.37 -15.62 3.09
N THR A 6 4.36 -14.77 2.93
CA THR A 6 4.53 -13.31 2.82
C THR A 6 4.56 -12.57 4.16
N ALA A 7 4.07 -13.20 5.23
CA ALA A 7 4.02 -12.60 6.56
C ALA A 7 5.41 -12.42 7.19
N ALA A 8 6.30 -13.41 7.06
CA ALA A 8 7.65 -13.35 7.63
C ALA A 8 8.52 -12.23 7.01
N PRO A 9 8.57 -12.05 5.68
CA PRO A 9 9.24 -10.90 5.07
C PRO A 9 8.67 -9.55 5.51
N GLY A 10 7.35 -9.47 5.73
CA GLY A 10 6.69 -8.26 6.22
C GLY A 10 7.10 -7.93 7.65
N ALA A 11 7.02 -8.90 8.55
CA ALA A 11 7.43 -8.76 9.95
C ALA A 11 8.90 -8.35 10.07
N LEU A 12 9.79 -8.98 9.28
CA LEU A 12 11.21 -8.63 9.27
C LEU A 12 11.44 -7.17 8.86
N LYS A 13 10.73 -6.68 7.83
CA LYS A 13 10.85 -5.27 7.41
C LYS A 13 10.41 -4.30 8.51
N ILE A 14 9.33 -4.61 9.21
CA ILE A 14 8.84 -3.79 10.33
C ILE A 14 9.88 -3.78 11.45
N LEU A 15 10.44 -4.94 11.81
CA LEU A 15 11.48 -5.04 12.84
C LEU A 15 12.73 -4.22 12.47
N LEU A 16 13.20 -4.33 11.22
CA LEU A 16 14.35 -3.56 10.73
C LEU A 16 14.06 -2.05 10.73
N GLY A 17 12.87 -1.63 10.32
CA GLY A 17 12.43 -0.23 10.39
C GLY A 17 12.39 0.30 11.82
N SER A 18 11.81 -0.46 12.75
CA SER A 18 11.77 -0.12 14.17
C SER A 18 13.17 -0.04 14.78
N PHE A 19 14.08 -0.94 14.41
CA PHE A 19 15.48 -0.87 14.85
C PHE A 19 16.16 0.42 14.38
N LEU A 20 15.96 0.82 13.12
CA LEU A 20 16.50 2.07 12.59
C LEU A 20 15.91 3.30 13.28
N ALA A 21 14.62 3.27 13.64
CA ALA A 21 13.99 4.33 14.43
C ALA A 21 14.63 4.48 15.81
N VAL A 22 14.86 3.36 16.51
CA VAL A 22 15.55 3.35 17.82
C VAL A 22 16.99 3.83 17.69
N LEU A 23 17.69 3.44 16.62
CA LEU A 23 19.05 3.92 16.34
C LEU A 23 19.07 5.44 16.15
N ALA A 24 18.12 6.00 15.39
CA ALA A 24 18.02 7.44 15.17
C ALA A 24 17.79 8.19 16.49
N LEU A 25 16.88 7.70 17.34
CA LEU A 25 16.64 8.27 18.68
C LEU A 25 17.90 8.23 19.55
N ALA A 26 18.59 7.09 19.58
CA ALA A 26 19.83 6.92 20.34
C ALA A 26 20.95 7.85 19.84
N HIS A 27 20.92 8.23 18.57
CA HIS A 27 21.85 9.17 17.95
C HIS A 27 21.46 10.64 18.14
N GLY A 28 20.42 10.93 18.92
CA GLY A 28 19.99 12.28 19.26
C GLY A 28 19.02 12.93 18.26
N VAL A 29 18.45 12.15 17.33
CA VAL A 29 17.37 12.66 16.46
C VAL A 29 16.11 12.87 17.31
N PRO A 30 15.46 14.06 17.24
CA PRO A 30 14.23 14.31 17.97
C PRO A 30 13.14 13.29 17.63
N PRO A 31 12.29 12.86 18.58
CA PRO A 31 11.24 11.86 18.34
C PRO A 31 10.30 12.19 17.18
N GLU A 32 10.07 13.47 16.93
CA GLU A 32 9.21 13.97 15.85
C GLU A 32 9.79 13.67 14.46
N ARG A 33 11.11 13.56 14.36
CA ARG A 33 11.86 13.30 13.12
C ARG A 33 12.44 11.90 13.04
N ALA A 34 12.50 11.18 14.16
CA ALA A 34 13.05 9.83 14.20
C ALA A 34 12.23 8.82 13.38
N SER A 35 10.97 9.16 13.04
CA SER A 35 10.11 8.39 12.14
C SER A 35 10.36 8.67 10.65
N GLU A 36 11.13 9.71 10.31
CA GLU A 36 11.45 10.07 8.93
C GLU A 36 12.52 9.12 8.36
N PRO A 37 12.24 8.40 7.25
CA PRO A 37 13.22 7.48 6.66
C PRO A 37 14.54 8.17 6.27
N THR A 38 14.47 9.43 5.84
CA THR A 38 15.65 10.25 5.53
C THR A 38 16.61 10.35 6.71
N GLN A 39 16.09 10.57 7.92
CA GLN A 39 16.90 10.67 9.14
C GLN A 39 17.42 9.30 9.57
N MET A 40 16.55 8.28 9.54
CA MET A 40 16.93 6.90 9.85
C MET A 40 18.11 6.42 8.99
N TYR A 41 18.03 6.63 7.68
CA TYR A 41 19.09 6.20 6.76
C TYR A 41 20.31 7.12 6.79
N ALA A 42 20.17 8.42 7.06
CA ALA A 42 21.31 9.32 7.26
C ALA A 42 22.17 8.89 8.45
N VAL A 43 21.55 8.56 9.59
CA VAL A 43 22.24 8.02 10.76
C VAL A 43 22.89 6.68 10.41
N ALA A 44 22.14 5.76 9.79
CA ALA A 44 22.66 4.44 9.43
C ALA A 44 23.88 4.51 8.49
N PHE A 45 23.83 5.33 7.43
CA PHE A 45 24.96 5.49 6.51
C PHE A 45 26.13 6.26 7.14
N GLY A 46 25.88 7.10 8.15
CA GLY A 46 26.94 7.73 8.96
C GLY A 46 27.79 6.71 9.73
N TYR A 47 27.27 5.53 10.05
CA TYR A 47 28.07 4.42 10.60
C TYR A 47 28.88 3.66 9.54
N VAL A 48 28.49 3.75 8.27
CA VAL A 48 29.14 3.02 7.15
C VAL A 48 30.27 3.83 6.52
N THR A 49 30.16 5.16 6.49
CA THR A 49 31.16 6.05 5.93
C THR A 49 31.58 7.14 6.91
N SER A 50 32.88 7.40 6.99
CA SER A 50 33.46 8.47 7.81
C SER A 50 33.34 9.86 7.16
N ALA A 51 32.92 9.94 5.90
CA ALA A 51 32.75 11.19 5.17
C ALA A 51 31.28 11.66 5.22
N PRO A 52 30.96 12.77 5.92
CA PRO A 52 29.58 13.23 6.06
C PRO A 52 28.87 13.48 4.73
N GLY A 53 29.58 14.00 3.72
CA GLY A 53 29.03 14.22 2.38
C GLY A 53 28.66 12.93 1.65
N ALA A 54 29.40 11.84 1.88
CA ALA A 54 29.10 10.54 1.29
C ALA A 54 27.86 9.91 1.95
N ALA A 55 27.68 10.06 3.28
CA ALA A 55 26.50 9.56 3.98
C ALA A 55 25.23 10.23 3.44
N VAL A 56 25.23 11.56 3.29
CA VAL A 56 24.09 12.31 2.74
C VAL A 56 23.81 11.91 1.29
N ALA A 57 24.85 11.72 0.47
CA ALA A 57 24.68 11.28 -0.92
C ALA A 57 24.04 9.89 -1.01
N LEU A 58 24.48 8.94 -0.18
CA LEU A 58 23.91 7.58 -0.12
C LEU A 58 22.46 7.60 0.34
N THR A 59 22.13 8.36 1.39
CA THR A 59 20.75 8.56 1.84
C THR A 59 19.88 9.12 0.73
N THR A 60 20.34 10.18 0.07
CA THR A 60 19.60 10.84 -1.00
C THR A 60 19.33 9.88 -2.14
N LEU A 61 20.35 9.15 -2.59
CA LEU A 61 20.21 8.15 -3.64
C LEU A 61 19.21 7.05 -3.24
N PHE A 62 19.33 6.52 -2.02
CA PHE A 62 18.44 5.47 -1.51
C PHE A 62 16.99 5.93 -1.43
N VAL A 63 16.75 7.14 -0.91
CA VAL A 63 15.41 7.71 -0.79
C VAL A 63 14.82 7.99 -2.16
N VAL A 64 15.57 8.59 -3.09
CA VAL A 64 15.10 8.85 -4.45
C VAL A 64 14.71 7.56 -5.17
N LEU A 65 15.55 6.53 -5.11
CA LEU A 65 15.25 5.22 -5.69
C LEU A 65 13.99 4.59 -5.07
N SER A 66 13.85 4.71 -3.75
CA SER A 66 12.68 4.20 -3.02
C SER A 66 11.40 4.93 -3.44
N GLN A 67 11.44 6.27 -3.49
CA GLN A 67 10.27 7.08 -3.85
C GLN A 67 9.89 6.87 -5.32
N LEU A 68 10.87 6.73 -6.22
CA LEU A 68 10.62 6.37 -7.61
C LEU A 68 9.86 5.03 -7.71
N LYS A 69 10.35 4.00 -7.03
CA LYS A 69 9.72 2.67 -7.04
C LYS A 69 8.29 2.72 -6.49
N ILE A 70 8.06 3.43 -5.39
CA ILE A 70 6.74 3.59 -4.79
C ILE A 70 5.79 4.30 -5.77
N ASN A 71 6.22 5.42 -6.35
CA ASN A 71 5.41 6.20 -7.28
C ASN A 71 5.09 5.43 -8.57
N VAL A 72 6.06 4.70 -9.12
CA VAL A 72 5.83 3.83 -10.30
C VAL A 72 4.83 2.72 -9.99
N THR A 73 4.94 2.10 -8.80
CA THR A 73 4.00 1.05 -8.37
C THR A 73 2.58 1.60 -8.21
N ASN A 74 2.44 2.79 -7.61
CA ASN A 74 1.15 3.46 -7.44
C ASN A 74 0.53 3.86 -8.78
N ALA A 75 1.32 4.43 -9.70
CA ALA A 75 0.84 4.81 -11.04
C ALA A 75 0.40 3.58 -11.85
N TYR A 76 1.15 2.48 -11.75
CA TYR A 76 0.81 1.24 -12.41
C TYR A 76 -0.49 0.64 -11.87
N ALA A 77 -0.62 0.51 -10.54
CA ALA A 77 -1.82 -0.01 -9.90
C ALA A 77 -3.07 0.83 -10.25
N GLY A 78 -2.93 2.17 -10.21
CA GLY A 78 -3.99 3.09 -10.61
C GLY A 78 -4.40 2.91 -12.08
N SER A 79 -3.44 2.78 -13.00
CA SER A 79 -3.75 2.54 -14.42
C SER A 79 -4.58 1.27 -14.65
N ILE A 80 -4.32 0.21 -13.88
CA ILE A 80 -5.08 -1.03 -13.95
C ILE A 80 -6.48 -0.82 -13.38
N ALA A 81 -6.60 -0.18 -12.21
CA ALA A 81 -7.89 0.08 -11.57
C ALA A 81 -8.82 0.87 -12.50
N TRP A 82 -8.34 1.97 -13.09
CA TRP A 82 -9.11 2.77 -14.04
C TRP A 82 -9.47 2.00 -15.30
N SER A 83 -8.53 1.25 -15.88
CA SER A 83 -8.81 0.43 -17.06
C SER A 83 -9.88 -0.64 -16.79
N ASN A 84 -9.87 -1.25 -15.61
CA ASN A 84 -10.87 -2.24 -15.20
C ASN A 84 -12.24 -1.60 -14.92
N PHE A 85 -12.27 -0.41 -14.31
CA PHE A 85 -13.52 0.30 -14.03
C PHE A 85 -14.20 0.75 -15.32
N PHE A 86 -13.46 1.43 -16.21
CA PHE A 86 -14.03 1.96 -17.44
C PHE A 86 -14.31 0.89 -18.49
N SER A 87 -13.55 -0.20 -18.54
CA SER A 87 -13.91 -1.33 -19.40
C SER A 87 -15.24 -1.97 -18.99
N ARG A 88 -15.60 -1.93 -17.70
CA ARG A 88 -16.91 -2.37 -17.21
C ARG A 88 -18.02 -1.37 -17.53
N LEU A 89 -17.74 -0.08 -17.40
CA LEU A 89 -18.76 0.96 -17.58
C LEU A 89 -19.06 1.25 -19.07
N THR A 90 -18.03 1.25 -19.91
CA THR A 90 -18.10 1.76 -21.29
C THR A 90 -17.84 0.71 -22.36
N HIS A 91 -17.55 -0.54 -21.98
CA HIS A 91 -17.18 -1.65 -22.88
C HIS A 91 -16.03 -1.33 -23.85
N SER A 92 -15.30 -0.24 -23.59
CA SER A 92 -14.20 0.24 -24.40
C SER A 92 -12.87 -0.14 -23.75
N HIS A 93 -11.88 -0.51 -24.55
CA HIS A 93 -10.57 -0.95 -24.07
C HIS A 93 -9.43 -0.03 -24.54
N PRO A 94 -9.34 1.22 -24.04
CA PRO A 94 -8.18 2.06 -24.29
C PRO A 94 -6.89 1.42 -23.75
N GLY A 95 -5.77 1.68 -24.41
CA GLY A 95 -4.46 1.19 -23.98
C GLY A 95 -4.07 1.67 -22.58
N ARG A 96 -3.29 0.85 -21.86
CA ARG A 96 -2.86 1.10 -20.47
C ARG A 96 -2.18 2.46 -20.26
N VAL A 97 -1.46 2.95 -21.29
CA VAL A 97 -0.76 4.24 -21.25
C VAL A 97 -1.72 5.40 -21.00
N VAL A 98 -2.91 5.38 -21.62
CA VAL A 98 -3.92 6.44 -21.44
C VAL A 98 -4.33 6.54 -19.97
N TRP A 99 -4.59 5.39 -19.34
CA TRP A 99 -4.97 5.32 -17.92
C TRP A 99 -3.82 5.68 -16.98
N LEU A 100 -2.58 5.39 -17.36
CA LEU A 100 -1.40 5.83 -16.61
C LEU A 100 -1.29 7.35 -16.63
N VAL A 101 -1.37 7.97 -17.81
CA VAL A 101 -1.31 9.44 -17.95
C VAL A 101 -2.45 10.09 -17.19
N PHE A 102 -3.67 9.57 -17.31
CA PHE A 102 -4.84 10.05 -16.56
C PHE A 102 -4.62 10.00 -15.05
N ASN A 103 -4.16 8.86 -14.53
CA ASN A 103 -3.93 8.69 -13.09
C ASN A 103 -2.84 9.63 -12.56
N VAL A 104 -1.73 9.77 -13.30
CA VAL A 104 -0.64 10.67 -12.91
C VAL A 104 -1.06 12.13 -13.00
N ALA A 105 -1.83 12.52 -14.02
CA ALA A 105 -2.34 13.88 -14.17
C ALA A 105 -3.23 14.28 -12.98
N ILE A 106 -4.16 13.42 -12.56
CA ILE A 106 -4.99 13.69 -11.38
C ILE A 106 -4.13 13.76 -10.11
N ALA A 107 -3.17 12.85 -9.95
CA ALA A 107 -2.28 12.88 -8.80
C ALA A 107 -1.48 14.20 -8.72
N LEU A 108 -0.95 14.68 -9.84
CA LEU A 108 -0.24 15.96 -9.92
C LEU A 108 -1.17 17.15 -9.63
N LEU A 109 -2.38 17.17 -10.20
CA LEU A 109 -3.35 18.24 -9.94
C LEU A 109 -3.73 18.30 -8.45
N LEU A 110 -3.97 17.16 -7.81
CA LEU A 110 -4.31 17.10 -6.38
C LEU A 110 -3.14 17.57 -5.49
N MET A 111 -1.90 17.29 -5.90
CA MET A 111 -0.70 17.78 -5.21
C MET A 111 -0.54 19.30 -5.37
N GLU A 112 -0.71 19.82 -6.59
CA GLU A 112 -0.58 21.26 -6.90
C GLU A 112 -1.64 22.10 -6.20
N LEU A 113 -2.87 21.59 -6.10
CA LEU A 113 -3.97 22.26 -5.41
C LEU A 113 -3.86 22.22 -3.87
N GLY A 114 -2.83 21.58 -3.31
CA GLY A 114 -2.59 21.55 -1.87
C GLY A 114 -3.67 20.82 -1.06
N VAL A 115 -4.50 19.97 -1.71
CA VAL A 115 -5.64 19.27 -1.08
C VAL A 115 -5.19 18.14 -0.14
N TYR A 116 -3.88 17.98 0.05
CA TYR A 116 -3.25 16.93 0.85
C TYR A 116 -3.86 16.78 2.25
N LYS A 117 -4.04 17.88 2.99
CA LYS A 117 -4.55 17.82 4.37
C LYS A 117 -6.00 17.31 4.45
N THR A 118 -6.82 17.62 3.45
CA THR A 118 -8.19 17.11 3.37
C THR A 118 -8.19 15.64 2.98
N LEU A 119 -7.34 15.26 2.01
CA LEU A 119 -7.16 13.86 1.60
C LEU A 119 -6.66 13.00 2.77
N GLU A 120 -5.73 13.48 3.59
CA GLU A 120 -5.20 12.78 4.76
C GLU A 120 -6.31 12.36 5.73
N ARG A 121 -7.25 13.28 6.02
CA ARG A 121 -8.39 12.97 6.87
C ARG A 121 -9.32 11.93 6.23
N THR A 122 -9.58 12.05 4.93
CA THR A 122 -10.42 11.08 4.19
C THR A 122 -9.75 9.71 4.07
N LEU A 123 -8.42 9.67 3.93
CA LEU A 123 -7.60 8.46 3.89
C LEU A 123 -7.75 7.64 5.17
N GLY A 124 -7.86 8.30 6.33
CA GLY A 124 -8.14 7.60 7.60
C GLY A 124 -9.47 6.83 7.59
N ILE A 125 -10.54 7.46 7.09
CA ILE A 125 -11.86 6.81 6.95
C ILE A 125 -11.80 5.70 5.90
N TYR A 126 -11.13 5.96 4.76
CA TYR A 126 -10.93 4.96 3.71
C TYR A 126 -10.15 3.73 4.22
N ALA A 127 -9.15 3.94 5.08
CA ALA A 127 -8.36 2.86 5.66
C ALA A 127 -9.20 1.91 6.53
N LEU A 128 -10.22 2.42 7.24
CA LEU A 128 -11.16 1.58 8.00
C LEU A 128 -11.95 0.67 7.06
N VAL A 129 -12.50 1.22 5.98
CA VAL A 129 -13.25 0.44 4.98
C VAL A 129 -12.35 -0.61 4.31
N ALA A 130 -11.13 -0.22 3.93
CA ALA A 130 -10.15 -1.14 3.37
C ALA A 130 -9.75 -2.24 4.35
N ALA A 131 -9.57 -1.91 5.64
CA ALA A 131 -9.25 -2.88 6.68
C ALA A 131 -10.41 -3.86 6.93
N ALA A 132 -11.65 -3.37 7.00
CA ALA A 132 -12.85 -4.20 7.11
C ALA A 132 -12.99 -5.16 5.92
N TRP A 133 -12.74 -4.66 4.71
CA TRP A 133 -12.78 -5.47 3.49
C TRP A 133 -11.70 -6.56 3.48
N ILE A 134 -10.44 -6.21 3.78
CA ILE A 134 -9.34 -7.18 3.88
C ILE A 134 -9.61 -8.18 5.01
N GLY A 135 -10.13 -7.72 6.15
CA GLY A 135 -10.49 -8.57 7.29
C GLY A 135 -11.53 -9.62 6.92
N ALA A 136 -12.61 -9.23 6.25
CA ALA A 136 -13.62 -10.15 5.75
C ALA A 136 -13.04 -11.17 4.76
N LEU A 137 -12.17 -10.73 3.84
CA LEU A 137 -11.49 -11.62 2.90
C LEU A 137 -10.55 -12.61 3.60
N VAL A 138 -9.78 -12.14 4.58
CA VAL A 138 -8.86 -12.98 5.36
C VAL A 138 -9.63 -14.00 6.20
N ALA A 139 -10.74 -13.60 6.83
CA ALA A 139 -11.60 -14.49 7.58
C ALA A 139 -12.15 -15.61 6.68
N ASP A 140 -12.59 -15.28 5.46
CA ASP A 140 -13.08 -16.30 4.54
C ASP A 140 -11.98 -17.29 4.12
N LEU A 141 -10.80 -16.80 3.79
CA LEU A 141 -9.69 -17.64 3.31
C LEU A 141 -8.98 -18.43 4.42
N ALA A 142 -8.85 -17.86 5.62
CA ALA A 142 -8.09 -18.44 6.72
C ALA A 142 -8.96 -19.22 7.72
N VAL A 143 -10.25 -18.91 7.83
CA VAL A 143 -11.17 -19.53 8.79
C VAL A 143 -12.23 -20.35 8.06
N ASN A 144 -13.05 -19.74 7.19
CA ASN A 144 -14.16 -20.45 6.56
C ASN A 144 -13.69 -21.57 5.64
N LYS A 145 -12.60 -21.35 4.89
CA LYS A 145 -12.10 -22.32 3.92
C LYS A 145 -11.51 -23.58 4.58
N PRO A 146 -10.67 -23.51 5.63
CA PRO A 146 -10.25 -24.71 6.37
C PRO A 146 -11.39 -25.42 7.09
N LEU A 147 -12.43 -24.68 7.52
CA LEU A 147 -13.61 -25.25 8.19
C LEU A 147 -14.64 -25.85 7.22
N GLY A 148 -14.42 -25.78 5.91
CA GLY A 148 -15.36 -26.29 4.90
C GLY A 148 -16.66 -25.47 4.77
N LEU A 149 -16.70 -24.27 5.35
CA LEU A 149 -17.85 -23.34 5.29
C LEU A 149 -17.88 -22.52 3.99
N SER A 150 -16.76 -22.47 3.27
CA SER A 150 -16.62 -21.78 1.97
C SER A 150 -16.39 -22.81 0.85
N PRO A 151 -16.89 -22.58 -0.38
CA PRO A 151 -16.74 -23.52 -1.48
C PRO A 151 -15.29 -23.98 -1.70
N PRO A 152 -15.06 -25.28 -2.00
CA PRO A 152 -13.72 -25.86 -2.06
C PRO A 152 -12.86 -25.27 -3.20
N GLY A 153 -13.49 -24.81 -4.29
CA GLY A 153 -12.83 -24.15 -5.42
C GLY A 153 -13.16 -22.66 -5.49
N ILE A 154 -12.18 -21.84 -5.90
CA ILE A 154 -12.45 -20.46 -6.33
C ILE A 154 -12.84 -20.55 -7.80
N GLU A 155 -14.10 -20.32 -8.12
CA GLU A 155 -14.56 -20.31 -9.50
C GLU A 155 -14.14 -18.99 -10.16
N PHE A 156 -13.41 -19.08 -11.28
CA PHE A 156 -12.92 -17.90 -12.02
C PHE A 156 -13.80 -17.57 -13.25
N LYS A 157 -14.79 -18.42 -13.55
CA LYS A 157 -15.70 -18.26 -14.68
C LYS A 157 -16.80 -17.26 -14.32
N ARG A 158 -16.63 -16.04 -14.82
CA ARG A 158 -17.52 -14.88 -14.56
C ARG A 158 -19.01 -15.17 -14.77
N ALA A 159 -19.37 -16.05 -15.72
CA ALA A 159 -20.76 -16.36 -16.06
C ALA A 159 -21.54 -17.16 -14.98
N HIS A 160 -20.86 -17.72 -13.97
CA HIS A 160 -21.49 -18.54 -12.93
C HIS A 160 -21.41 -17.91 -11.54
N LEU A 161 -20.88 -16.69 -11.44
CA LEU A 161 -20.75 -15.96 -10.18
C LEU A 161 -21.85 -14.91 -10.08
N TYR A 162 -22.47 -14.83 -8.91
CA TYR A 162 -23.36 -13.73 -8.57
C TYR A 162 -22.58 -12.41 -8.51
N ASP A 163 -23.20 -11.32 -8.95
CA ASP A 163 -22.56 -9.99 -8.96
C ASP A 163 -22.20 -9.48 -7.55
N VAL A 164 -22.93 -9.94 -6.53
CA VAL A 164 -22.74 -9.54 -5.13
C VAL A 164 -22.70 -10.77 -4.23
N ASN A 165 -21.69 -10.83 -3.35
CA ASN A 165 -21.62 -11.81 -2.26
C ASN A 165 -22.20 -11.18 -0.98
N PRO A 166 -23.43 -11.52 -0.58
CA PRO A 166 -24.10 -10.89 0.56
C PRO A 166 -23.38 -11.15 1.90
N VAL A 167 -22.71 -12.30 2.05
CA VAL A 167 -21.99 -12.66 3.28
C VAL A 167 -20.73 -11.79 3.41
N GLY A 168 -19.95 -11.66 2.33
CA GLY A 168 -18.75 -10.83 2.33
C GLY A 168 -19.07 -9.34 2.49
N THR A 169 -20.07 -8.84 1.75
CA THR A 169 -20.48 -7.43 1.86
C THR A 169 -21.14 -7.13 3.20
N GLY A 170 -21.93 -8.06 3.75
CA GLY A 170 -22.55 -7.93 5.07
C GLY A 170 -21.52 -7.92 6.20
N ALA A 171 -20.54 -8.83 6.17
CA ALA A 171 -19.46 -8.86 7.14
C ALA A 171 -18.60 -7.59 7.08
N MET A 172 -18.28 -7.09 5.88
CA MET A 172 -17.57 -5.83 5.72
C MET A 172 -18.39 -4.65 6.27
N ALA A 173 -19.70 -4.59 5.98
CA ALA A 173 -20.56 -3.52 6.48
C ALA A 173 -20.64 -3.52 8.01
N LEU A 174 -20.82 -4.69 8.64
CA LEU A 174 -20.82 -4.82 10.10
C LEU A 174 -19.47 -4.45 10.73
N ALA A 175 -18.35 -4.74 10.06
CA ALA A 175 -17.02 -4.37 10.54
C ALA A 175 -16.69 -2.87 10.38
N CYS A 176 -17.42 -2.17 9.51
CA CYS A 176 -17.29 -0.71 9.31
C CYS A 176 -18.15 0.13 10.26
N LEU A 177 -19.18 -0.47 10.89
CA LEU A 177 -20.07 0.17 11.86
C LEU A 177 -19.43 0.23 13.25
#